data_AF-A0A7J0ACV0-F1
#
_entry.id   AF-A0A7J0ACV0-F1
#
_cell.length_a   1.000
_cell.length_b   1.000
_cell.length_c   1.000
_cell.angle_alpha   90.00
_cell.angle_beta   90.00
_cell.angle_gamma   90.00
#
_symmetry.space_group_name_H-M   'P 1'
#
loop_
_entity.id
_entity.type
_entity.pdbx_description
1 polymer ?
#
loop_
_entity_poly.entity_id
_entity_poly.type
_entity_poly.pdbx_seq_one_letter_code
_entity_poly.pdbx_strand_id
1 'polypeptide(L)'
;MQHDNFIKRVVYKALQLIPDSVYVRLKYRKAFGRWPDLRNPRSFNEKLTWLKLHDRNPLYTAMVDKYEAKRYVAGIIGDEYIIPTYGVWDRAEDIDFEALPDKFVLKATHDSGRVIICRDKSTLDRQKAIREMRLSLRRNFYAVTREWPYKNVKPRIIAEKLLEVADNAELADYKVHNFNGVPKVILVCRDRFRDTGLTEDFFDSEWKHLDVRRPGHPNAPILEDKPEELDKMLELSERLSKSYPFMRTDFYSVGGKVYFGEITLYPASAAVPFVPESFDDLLGKEFNVTNLMGGGKILTFRNISILIQLADSSTADNSINDYKFFCFNGRVKFMKVDLDRSTEHRANYYDRDFRLLEFGEVEYPPDFARKVDKPACFKSMIELAEKIARKMRFVRVDFYEIDKHVFFGEITFYPSSAAGRFTVPTADLEIGKLLKL
;
A
#
# COMPACT_ATOMS: atom_id res chain seq x y z
N MET A 1 -21.07 -12.03 -17.74
CA MET A 1 -21.81 -11.32 -16.66
C MET A 1 -22.58 -10.12 -17.24
N GLN A 2 -23.48 -10.32 -18.21
CA GLN A 2 -23.99 -9.26 -19.11
C GLN A 2 -25.40 -8.72 -18.79
N HIS A 3 -26.12 -9.26 -17.80
CA HIS A 3 -27.43 -8.74 -17.42
C HIS A 3 -27.48 -8.38 -15.93
N ASP A 4 -27.46 -7.08 -15.67
CA ASP A 4 -27.61 -6.48 -14.36
C ASP A 4 -29.09 -6.14 -14.16
N ASN A 5 -29.88 -7.16 -13.86
CA ASN A 5 -31.34 -7.06 -13.78
C ASN A 5 -31.77 -6.30 -12.51
N PHE A 6 -32.94 -5.64 -12.52
CA PHE A 6 -33.43 -4.78 -11.43
C PHE A 6 -33.34 -5.45 -10.03
N ILE A 7 -33.66 -6.73 -9.96
CA ILE A 7 -33.57 -7.56 -8.74
C ILE A 7 -32.15 -7.56 -8.16
N LYS A 8 -31.11 -7.70 -8.99
CA LYS A 8 -29.72 -7.65 -8.51
C LYS A 8 -29.39 -6.29 -7.88
N ARG A 9 -29.89 -5.19 -8.44
CA ARG A 9 -29.66 -3.84 -7.89
C ARG A 9 -30.31 -3.65 -6.53
N VAL A 10 -31.54 -4.16 -6.35
CA VAL A 10 -32.25 -4.13 -5.06
C VAL A 10 -31.50 -5.00 -4.03
N VAL A 11 -31.08 -6.21 -4.42
CA VAL A 11 -30.27 -7.08 -3.57
C VAL A 11 -28.95 -6.40 -3.19
N TYR A 12 -28.25 -5.74 -4.11
CA TYR A 12 -27.00 -5.03 -3.80
C TYR A 12 -27.20 -3.91 -2.78
N LYS A 13 -28.28 -3.14 -2.89
CA LYS A 13 -28.63 -2.10 -1.90
C LYS A 13 -28.97 -2.72 -0.54
N ALA A 14 -29.73 -3.82 -0.51
CA ALA A 14 -30.05 -4.52 0.73
C ALA A 14 -28.80 -5.11 1.40
N LEU A 15 -27.87 -5.67 0.61
CA LEU A 15 -26.60 -6.20 1.12
C LEU A 15 -25.74 -5.12 1.79
N GLN A 16 -25.84 -3.85 1.37
CA GLN A 16 -25.14 -2.73 2.02
C GLN A 16 -25.61 -2.44 3.45
N LEU A 17 -26.81 -2.89 3.84
CA LEU A 17 -27.30 -2.76 5.21
C LEU A 17 -26.70 -3.83 6.15
N ILE A 18 -26.14 -4.91 5.58
CA ILE A 18 -25.49 -5.96 6.36
C ILE A 18 -24.12 -5.46 6.83
N PRO A 19 -23.80 -5.54 8.13
CA PRO A 19 -22.48 -5.19 8.65
C PRO A 19 -21.37 -5.94 7.89
N ASP A 20 -20.27 -5.25 7.57
CA ASP A 20 -19.16 -5.81 6.77
C ASP A 20 -18.70 -7.17 7.31
N SER A 21 -18.55 -7.29 8.63
CA SER A 21 -18.15 -8.52 9.32
C SER A 21 -19.10 -9.69 9.06
N VAL A 22 -20.42 -9.45 9.08
CA VAL A 22 -21.42 -10.49 8.81
C VAL A 22 -21.37 -10.91 7.34
N TYR A 23 -21.35 -9.95 6.41
CA TYR A 23 -21.31 -10.23 4.97
C TYR A 23 -20.06 -11.03 4.59
N VAL A 24 -18.90 -10.61 5.07
CA VAL A 24 -17.62 -11.24 4.76
C VAL A 24 -17.56 -12.67 5.31
N ARG A 25 -18.03 -12.92 6.54
CA ARG A 25 -18.10 -14.27 7.11
C ARG A 25 -19.05 -15.19 6.35
N LEU A 26 -20.22 -14.69 5.94
CA LEU A 26 -21.17 -15.46 5.13
C LEU A 26 -20.58 -15.82 3.76
N LYS A 27 -19.90 -14.86 3.11
CA LYS A 27 -19.22 -15.09 1.83
C LYS A 27 -18.11 -16.13 1.97
N TYR A 28 -17.33 -16.06 3.06
CA TYR A 28 -16.32 -17.07 3.39
C TYR A 28 -16.98 -18.45 3.58
N ARG A 29 -18.02 -18.56 4.42
CA ARG A 29 -18.72 -19.84 4.65
C ARG A 29 -19.28 -20.46 3.38
N LYS A 30 -19.80 -19.64 2.47
CA LYS A 30 -20.27 -20.12 1.16
C LYS A 30 -19.13 -20.70 0.32
N ALA A 31 -17.94 -20.11 0.35
CA ALA A 31 -16.80 -20.52 -0.45
C ALA A 31 -16.07 -21.76 0.12
N PHE A 32 -15.95 -21.84 1.45
CA PHE A 32 -15.13 -22.85 2.14
C PHE A 32 -15.93 -23.90 2.91
N GLY A 33 -17.26 -23.78 3.01
CA GLY A 33 -18.11 -24.69 3.80
C GLY A 33 -17.97 -24.56 5.33
N ARG A 34 -17.00 -23.78 5.82
CA ARG A 34 -16.71 -23.52 7.24
C ARG A 34 -16.69 -22.03 7.56
N TRP A 35 -16.90 -21.66 8.82
CA TRP A 35 -16.72 -20.27 9.26
C TRP A 35 -15.23 -19.96 9.42
N PRO A 36 -14.77 -18.72 9.13
CA PRO A 36 -13.39 -18.35 9.36
C PRO A 36 -13.12 -18.17 10.86
N ASP A 37 -11.98 -18.66 11.36
CA ASP A 37 -11.52 -18.30 12.70
C ASP A 37 -10.83 -16.92 12.68
N LEU A 38 -11.57 -15.87 13.00
CA LEU A 38 -11.03 -14.50 13.05
C LEU A 38 -10.32 -14.17 14.37
N ARG A 39 -10.39 -15.04 15.39
CA ARG A 39 -9.67 -14.84 16.65
C ARG A 39 -8.25 -15.37 16.53
N ASN A 40 -8.08 -16.48 15.82
CA ASN A 40 -6.79 -17.09 15.56
C ASN A 40 -6.70 -17.52 14.08
N PRO A 41 -6.61 -16.57 13.12
CA PRO A 41 -6.59 -16.90 11.70
C PRO A 41 -5.32 -17.66 11.33
N ARG A 42 -5.47 -18.83 10.71
CA ARG A 42 -4.35 -19.72 10.37
C ARG A 42 -4.08 -19.77 8.88
N SER A 43 -5.13 -20.02 8.09
CA SER A 43 -4.99 -20.19 6.65
C SER A 43 -4.85 -18.84 5.93
N PHE A 44 -4.33 -18.85 4.71
CA PHE A 44 -4.14 -17.65 3.90
C PHE A 44 -5.44 -16.88 3.71
N ASN A 45 -6.52 -17.56 3.29
CA ASN A 45 -7.81 -16.90 3.12
C ASN A 45 -8.42 -16.41 4.46
N GLU A 46 -8.18 -17.08 5.60
CA GLU A 46 -8.59 -16.55 6.92
C GLU A 46 -7.85 -15.26 7.27
N LYS A 47 -6.53 -15.24 7.06
CA LYS A 47 -5.68 -14.08 7.33
C LYS A 47 -6.04 -12.90 6.42
N LEU A 48 -6.27 -13.13 5.12
CA LEU A 48 -6.77 -12.09 4.22
C LEU A 48 -8.18 -11.61 4.62
N THR A 49 -9.04 -12.51 5.10
CA THR A 49 -10.37 -12.15 5.60
C THR A 49 -10.26 -11.26 6.83
N TRP A 50 -9.32 -11.55 7.73
CA TRP A 50 -9.01 -10.72 8.88
C TRP A 50 -8.52 -9.32 8.45
N LEU A 51 -7.54 -9.25 7.54
CA LEU A 51 -7.02 -7.99 7.01
C LEU A 51 -8.12 -7.14 6.38
N LYS A 52 -8.97 -7.76 5.56
CA LYS A 52 -10.08 -7.07 4.89
C LYS A 52 -11.06 -6.39 5.87
N LEU A 53 -11.17 -6.91 7.10
CA LEU A 53 -12.07 -6.36 8.13
C LEU A 53 -11.39 -5.32 9.03
N HIS A 54 -10.11 -5.52 9.35
CA HIS A 54 -9.40 -4.76 10.40
C HIS A 54 -8.32 -3.83 9.85
N ASP A 55 -7.64 -4.18 8.76
CA ASP A 55 -6.60 -3.35 8.16
C ASP A 55 -7.21 -2.33 7.19
N ARG A 56 -7.36 -1.11 7.71
CA ARG A 56 -8.06 0.00 7.05
C ARG A 56 -7.11 1.13 6.68
N ASN A 57 -5.88 0.81 6.28
CA ASN A 57 -4.92 1.82 5.86
C ASN A 57 -5.51 2.67 4.70
N PRO A 58 -5.69 3.99 4.87
CA PRO A 58 -6.27 4.86 3.84
C PRO A 58 -5.42 4.91 2.55
N LEU A 59 -4.13 4.55 2.61
CA LEU A 59 -3.25 4.52 1.42
C LEU A 59 -3.70 3.45 0.42
N TYR A 60 -4.38 2.40 0.89
CA TYR A 60 -4.87 1.33 0.04
C TYR A 60 -5.84 1.81 -1.03
N THR A 61 -6.63 2.84 -0.76
CA THR A 61 -7.51 3.43 -1.77
C THR A 61 -6.72 3.97 -2.96
N ALA A 62 -5.58 4.61 -2.73
CA ALA A 62 -4.72 5.07 -3.82
C ALA A 62 -4.04 3.90 -4.55
N MET A 63 -3.69 2.82 -3.84
CA MET A 63 -3.02 1.66 -4.44
C MET A 63 -3.91 0.83 -5.36
N VAL A 64 -5.22 0.77 -5.10
CA VAL A 64 -6.16 -0.02 -5.90
C VAL A 64 -6.90 0.81 -6.96
N ASP A 65 -6.82 2.14 -6.90
CA ASP A 65 -7.28 3.03 -7.97
C ASP A 65 -6.29 2.94 -9.14
N LYS A 66 -6.72 2.38 -10.27
CA LYS A 66 -5.82 2.13 -11.43
C LYS A 66 -5.15 3.40 -11.99
N TYR A 67 -5.69 4.59 -11.71
CA TYR A 67 -5.05 5.85 -12.09
C TYR A 67 -4.07 6.32 -11.02
N GLU A 68 -4.49 6.41 -9.75
CA GLU A 68 -3.62 6.90 -8.67
C GLU A 68 -2.46 5.94 -8.37
N ALA A 69 -2.69 4.63 -8.52
CA ALA A 69 -1.71 3.59 -8.29
C ALA A 69 -0.46 3.81 -9.14
N LYS A 70 -0.60 4.34 -10.36
CA LYS A 70 0.54 4.64 -11.24
C LYS A 70 1.53 5.59 -10.61
N ARG A 71 1.04 6.68 -10.02
CA ARG A 71 1.89 7.67 -9.34
C ARG A 71 2.55 7.07 -8.10
N TYR A 72 1.79 6.28 -7.34
CA TYR A 72 2.32 5.57 -6.17
C TYR A 72 3.44 4.60 -6.55
N VAL A 73 3.20 3.76 -7.55
CA VAL A 73 4.14 2.75 -8.05
C VAL A 73 5.35 3.40 -8.70
N ALA A 74 5.17 4.41 -9.56
CA ALA A 74 6.28 5.14 -10.18
C ALA A 74 7.24 5.74 -9.15
N GLY A 75 6.71 6.27 -8.04
CA GLY A 75 7.54 6.81 -6.96
C GLY A 75 8.40 5.76 -6.24
N ILE A 76 8.11 4.47 -6.41
CA ILE A 76 8.84 3.36 -5.78
C ILE A 76 9.74 2.67 -6.80
N ILE A 77 9.21 2.29 -7.96
CA ILE A 77 9.91 1.46 -8.94
C ILE A 77 10.39 2.21 -10.18
N GLY A 78 9.89 3.42 -10.45
CA GLY A 78 10.23 4.23 -11.63
C GLY A 78 9.10 4.31 -12.66
N ASP A 79 9.04 5.42 -13.41
CA ASP A 79 8.03 5.67 -14.44
C ASP A 79 8.17 4.74 -15.65
N GLU A 80 9.35 4.19 -15.89
CA GLU A 80 9.62 3.34 -17.04
C GLU A 80 8.79 2.04 -17.05
N TYR A 81 8.32 1.58 -15.89
CA TYR A 81 7.47 0.39 -15.73
C TYR A 81 5.97 0.71 -15.82
N ILE A 82 5.58 1.98 -15.93
CA ILE A 82 4.17 2.37 -15.96
C ILE A 82 3.63 2.34 -17.40
N ILE A 83 2.47 1.71 -17.59
CA ILE A 83 1.76 1.76 -18.87
C ILE A 83 1.30 3.20 -19.13
N PRO A 84 1.61 3.81 -20.29
CA PRO A 84 1.16 5.16 -20.61
C PRO A 84 -0.36 5.32 -20.53
N THR A 85 -0.81 6.39 -19.86
CA THR A 85 -2.22 6.81 -19.81
C THR A 85 -2.44 7.92 -20.83
N TYR A 86 -3.40 7.75 -21.73
CA TYR A 86 -3.77 8.78 -22.71
C TYR A 86 -4.81 9.77 -22.20
N GLY A 87 -5.68 9.35 -21.29
CA GLY A 87 -6.69 10.23 -20.71
C GLY A 87 -7.39 9.65 -19.49
N VAL A 88 -8.04 10.54 -18.73
CA VAL A 88 -8.86 10.21 -17.56
C VAL A 88 -10.13 11.08 -17.57
N TRP A 89 -11.29 10.45 -17.35
CA TRP A 89 -12.58 11.13 -17.41
C TRP A 89 -13.50 10.71 -16.26
N ASP A 90 -14.27 11.68 -15.76
CA ASP A 90 -15.31 11.44 -14.74
C ASP A 90 -16.62 10.92 -15.37
N ARG A 91 -16.84 11.16 -16.67
CA ARG A 91 -18.03 10.72 -17.41
C ARG A 91 -17.62 9.99 -18.68
N ALA A 92 -18.41 8.99 -19.06
CA ALA A 92 -18.18 8.23 -20.29
C ALA A 92 -18.44 9.06 -21.55
N GLU A 93 -19.33 10.06 -21.48
CA GLU A 93 -19.62 10.95 -22.60
C GLU A 93 -18.47 11.93 -22.88
N ASP A 94 -17.59 12.17 -21.92
CA ASP A 94 -16.51 13.14 -22.03
C ASP A 94 -15.26 12.53 -22.70
N ILE A 95 -15.29 11.24 -23.06
CA ILE A 95 -14.18 10.55 -23.73
C ILE A 95 -13.97 11.18 -25.11
N ASP A 96 -12.82 11.82 -25.29
CA ASP A 96 -12.37 12.32 -26.58
C ASP A 96 -11.71 11.19 -27.39
N PHE A 97 -12.51 10.50 -28.20
CA PHE A 97 -12.02 9.44 -29.08
C PHE A 97 -11.12 9.95 -30.20
N GLU A 98 -11.19 11.22 -30.58
CA GLU A 98 -10.36 11.78 -31.65
C GLU A 98 -8.92 11.98 -31.19
N ALA A 99 -8.73 12.42 -29.94
CA ALA A 99 -7.41 12.56 -29.32
C ALA A 99 -6.72 11.23 -28.99
N LEU A 100 -7.47 10.12 -28.91
CA LEU A 100 -6.90 8.79 -28.65
C LEU A 100 -6.19 8.22 -29.89
N PRO A 101 -5.11 7.42 -29.72
CA PRO A 101 -4.48 6.73 -30.84
C PRO A 101 -5.39 5.64 -31.42
N ASP A 102 -4.96 4.98 -32.50
CA ASP A 102 -5.75 3.94 -33.15
C ASP A 102 -5.95 2.68 -32.30
N LYS A 103 -5.11 2.48 -31.28
CA LYS A 103 -5.16 1.33 -30.37
C LYS A 103 -5.07 1.76 -28.93
N PHE A 104 -6.01 1.31 -28.11
CA PHE A 104 -6.05 1.65 -26.68
C PHE A 104 -6.92 0.67 -25.89
N VAL A 105 -6.81 0.75 -24.57
CA VAL A 105 -7.65 0.03 -23.62
C VAL A 105 -8.44 1.03 -22.78
N LEU A 106 -9.77 0.89 -22.71
CA LEU A 106 -10.60 1.62 -21.74
C LEU A 106 -10.97 0.71 -20.57
N LYS A 107 -10.80 1.23 -19.36
CA LYS A 107 -11.20 0.56 -18.11
C LYS A 107 -11.59 1.57 -17.05
N ALA A 108 -12.39 1.16 -16.08
CA ALA A 108 -12.70 1.99 -14.93
C ALA A 108 -11.62 1.84 -13.84
N THR A 109 -11.40 2.90 -13.06
CA THR A 109 -10.32 2.94 -12.06
C THR A 109 -10.58 2.06 -10.82
N HIS A 110 -11.85 1.79 -10.50
CA HIS A 110 -12.28 1.27 -9.21
C HIS A 110 -12.86 -0.16 -9.23
N ASP A 111 -12.98 -0.76 -10.41
CA ASP A 111 -13.61 -2.08 -10.58
C ASP A 111 -12.70 -3.10 -11.28
N SER A 112 -13.24 -4.29 -11.51
CA SER A 112 -12.60 -5.35 -12.28
C SER A 112 -13.56 -6.00 -13.28
N GLY A 113 -13.01 -6.57 -14.35
CA GLY A 113 -13.68 -7.46 -15.29
C GLY A 113 -14.24 -6.79 -16.55
N ARG A 114 -14.68 -5.53 -16.52
CA ARG A 114 -15.11 -4.83 -17.75
C ARG A 114 -13.95 -4.01 -18.30
N VAL A 115 -13.49 -4.39 -19.49
CA VAL A 115 -12.42 -3.73 -20.24
C VAL A 115 -12.86 -3.66 -21.69
N ILE A 116 -12.62 -2.53 -22.36
CA ILE A 116 -12.80 -2.39 -23.81
C ILE A 116 -11.43 -2.34 -24.44
N ILE A 117 -11.14 -3.28 -25.33
CA ILE A 117 -9.89 -3.33 -26.08
C ILE A 117 -10.20 -2.81 -27.49
N CYS A 118 -9.62 -1.68 -27.85
CA CYS A 118 -9.68 -1.11 -29.20
C CYS A 118 -8.39 -1.47 -29.92
N ARG A 119 -8.48 -2.36 -30.93
CA ARG A 119 -7.38 -2.73 -31.81
C ARG A 119 -7.35 -1.94 -33.12
N ASP A 120 -8.47 -1.33 -33.44
CA ASP A 120 -8.67 -0.46 -34.59
C ASP A 120 -9.79 0.53 -34.24
N LYS A 121 -9.44 1.81 -34.17
CA LYS A 121 -10.36 2.90 -33.80
C LYS A 121 -11.43 3.12 -34.86
N SER A 122 -11.18 2.77 -36.12
CA SER A 122 -12.14 2.96 -37.23
C SER A 122 -13.35 2.02 -37.15
N THR A 123 -13.16 0.85 -36.54
CA THR A 123 -14.20 -0.19 -36.38
C THR A 123 -14.83 -0.19 -34.98
N LEU A 124 -14.40 0.71 -34.09
CA LEU A 124 -14.90 0.80 -32.72
C LEU A 124 -16.34 1.34 -32.68
N ASP A 125 -17.27 0.55 -32.15
CA ASP A 125 -18.59 1.04 -31.76
C ASP A 125 -18.48 1.95 -30.51
N ARG A 126 -18.31 3.26 -30.77
CA ARG A 126 -18.17 4.29 -29.73
C ARG A 126 -19.39 4.36 -28.81
N GLN A 127 -20.60 4.19 -29.35
CA GLN A 127 -21.82 4.25 -28.53
C GLN A 127 -21.89 3.07 -27.56
N LYS A 128 -21.54 1.85 -28.02
CA LYS A 128 -21.40 0.69 -27.14
C LYS A 128 -20.30 0.89 -26.11
N ALA A 129 -19.15 1.43 -26.50
CA ALA A 129 -18.06 1.73 -25.57
C ALA A 129 -18.51 2.68 -24.45
N ILE A 130 -19.17 3.79 -24.80
CA ILE A 130 -19.73 4.74 -23.84
C ILE A 130 -20.75 4.04 -22.92
N ARG A 131 -21.70 3.26 -23.47
CA ARG A 131 -22.70 2.53 -22.67
C ARG A 131 -22.04 1.59 -21.65
N GLU A 132 -21.06 0.81 -22.08
CA GLU A 132 -20.33 -0.12 -21.22
C GLU A 132 -19.54 0.61 -20.12
N MET A 133 -18.89 1.73 -20.44
CA MET A 133 -18.18 2.54 -19.44
C MET A 133 -19.14 3.21 -18.44
N ARG A 134 -20.32 3.68 -18.87
CA ARG A 134 -21.37 4.16 -17.95
C ARG A 134 -21.81 3.08 -16.97
N LEU A 135 -21.91 1.83 -17.43
CA LEU A 135 -22.27 0.69 -16.57
C LEU A 135 -21.17 0.42 -15.54
N SER A 136 -19.90 0.54 -15.92
CA SER A 136 -18.79 0.40 -14.95
C SER A 136 -18.73 1.52 -13.93
N LEU A 137 -18.92 2.79 -14.34
CA LEU A 137 -18.96 3.92 -13.41
C LEU A 137 -20.07 3.79 -12.34
N ARG A 138 -21.19 3.15 -12.68
CA ARG A 138 -22.31 2.91 -11.74
C ARG A 138 -22.06 1.75 -10.77
N ARG A 139 -21.05 0.92 -11.03
CA ARG A 139 -20.76 -0.24 -10.19
C ARG A 139 -20.11 0.22 -8.90
N ASN A 140 -20.68 -0.18 -7.77
CA ASN A 140 -20.01 -0.08 -6.49
C ASN A 140 -19.27 -1.40 -6.23
N PHE A 141 -17.96 -1.43 -6.47
CA PHE A 141 -17.16 -2.66 -6.34
C PHE A 141 -17.12 -3.16 -4.89
N TYR A 142 -16.92 -2.24 -3.93
CA TYR A 142 -16.99 -2.51 -2.49
C TYR A 142 -18.33 -3.15 -2.06
N ALA A 143 -19.44 -2.78 -2.70
CA ALA A 143 -20.77 -3.33 -2.41
C ALA A 143 -20.82 -4.87 -2.54
N VAL A 144 -20.01 -5.45 -3.42
CA VAL A 144 -20.03 -6.88 -3.77
C VAL A 144 -18.87 -7.65 -3.14
N THR A 145 -17.75 -6.98 -2.92
CA THR A 145 -16.54 -7.64 -2.43
C THR A 145 -16.28 -7.41 -0.95
N ARG A 146 -16.75 -6.27 -0.41
CA ARG A 146 -16.37 -5.73 0.91
C ARG A 146 -14.86 -5.59 1.08
N GLU A 147 -14.14 -5.41 -0.03
CA GLU A 147 -12.71 -5.11 -0.01
C GLU A 147 -12.53 -3.64 0.33
N TRP A 148 -12.13 -3.35 1.57
CA TRP A 148 -12.02 -2.01 2.12
C TRP A 148 -11.28 -0.98 1.24
N PRO A 149 -10.14 -1.30 0.59
CA PRO A 149 -9.41 -0.39 -0.30
C PRO A 149 -10.29 0.27 -1.36
N TYR A 150 -11.25 -0.46 -1.92
CA TYR A 150 -12.13 0.01 -2.98
C TYR A 150 -13.29 0.88 -2.50
N LYS A 151 -13.51 1.01 -1.19
CA LYS A 151 -14.67 1.71 -0.62
C LYS A 151 -14.75 3.18 -1.03
N ASN A 152 -13.60 3.85 -1.09
CA ASN A 152 -13.50 5.29 -1.30
C ASN A 152 -12.83 5.66 -2.63
N VAL A 153 -12.63 4.70 -3.53
CA VAL A 153 -12.05 5.00 -4.85
C VAL A 153 -13.05 5.81 -5.65
N LYS A 154 -12.64 6.97 -6.19
CA LYS A 154 -13.47 7.79 -7.07
C LYS A 154 -13.63 7.06 -8.42
N PRO A 155 -14.86 6.68 -8.84
CA PRO A 155 -15.08 6.07 -10.14
C PRO A 155 -14.70 7.01 -11.28
N ARG A 156 -13.73 6.60 -12.09
CA ARG A 156 -13.25 7.31 -13.29
C ARG A 156 -13.01 6.30 -14.41
N ILE A 157 -12.88 6.79 -15.63
CA ILE A 157 -12.49 6.01 -16.81
C ILE A 157 -11.08 6.43 -17.20
N ILE A 158 -10.22 5.47 -17.53
CA ILE A 158 -8.89 5.73 -18.08
C ILE A 158 -8.75 5.05 -19.44
N ALA A 159 -8.01 5.72 -20.33
CA ALA A 159 -7.50 5.14 -21.57
C ALA A 159 -6.00 4.88 -21.42
N GLU A 160 -5.55 3.68 -21.76
CA GLU A 160 -4.14 3.29 -21.70
C GLU A 160 -3.63 2.75 -23.02
N LYS A 161 -2.31 2.80 -23.19
CA LYS A 161 -1.63 2.10 -24.27
C LYS A 161 -2.01 0.62 -24.28
N LEU A 162 -2.46 0.13 -25.42
CA LEU A 162 -2.63 -1.30 -25.65
C LEU A 162 -1.24 -1.94 -25.75
N LEU A 163 -0.97 -2.90 -24.87
CA LEU A 163 0.21 -3.76 -24.96
C LEU A 163 -0.11 -4.92 -25.91
N GLU A 164 0.75 -5.14 -26.90
CA GLU A 164 0.60 -6.18 -27.92
C GLU A 164 1.83 -7.07 -27.93
N VAL A 165 1.62 -8.38 -27.98
CA VAL A 165 2.64 -9.39 -28.23
C VAL A 165 2.59 -9.83 -29.69
N ALA A 166 3.67 -10.40 -30.21
CA ALA A 166 3.76 -10.85 -31.60
C ALA A 166 2.71 -11.94 -31.92
N ASP A 167 2.42 -12.11 -33.21
CA ASP A 167 1.67 -13.24 -33.77
C ASP A 167 0.28 -13.51 -33.18
N ASN A 168 -0.42 -12.46 -32.73
CA ASN A 168 -1.74 -12.57 -32.07
C ASN A 168 -1.72 -13.47 -30.82
N ALA A 169 -0.55 -13.68 -30.20
CA ALA A 169 -0.49 -14.32 -28.89
C ALA A 169 -1.30 -13.51 -27.87
N GLU A 170 -1.85 -14.20 -26.86
CA GLU A 170 -2.52 -13.50 -25.78
C GLU A 170 -1.49 -13.02 -24.77
N LEU A 171 -1.68 -11.81 -24.25
CA LEU A 171 -0.79 -11.26 -23.23
C LEU A 171 -0.95 -12.04 -21.92
N ALA A 172 0.12 -12.72 -21.52
CA ALA A 172 0.18 -13.38 -20.21
C ALA A 172 0.18 -12.33 -19.08
N ASP A 173 -0.49 -12.66 -17.98
CA ASP A 173 -0.59 -11.82 -16.79
C ASP A 173 0.13 -12.52 -15.63
N TYR A 174 1.26 -11.95 -15.22
CA TYR A 174 2.15 -12.50 -14.20
C TYR A 174 1.85 -11.86 -12.85
N LYS A 175 1.34 -12.64 -11.90
CA LYS A 175 0.86 -12.15 -10.61
C LYS A 175 1.73 -12.65 -9.48
N VAL A 176 2.64 -11.80 -9.01
CA VAL A 176 3.58 -12.13 -7.94
C VAL A 176 2.94 -11.88 -6.59
N HIS A 177 2.84 -12.92 -5.78
CA HIS A 177 2.33 -12.91 -4.42
C HIS A 177 3.50 -12.75 -3.46
N ASN A 178 3.52 -11.63 -2.75
CA ASN A 178 4.54 -11.30 -1.77
C ASN A 178 4.01 -11.45 -0.35
N PHE A 179 4.85 -11.98 0.53
CA PHE A 179 4.58 -12.19 1.94
C PHE A 179 5.69 -11.49 2.74
N ASN A 180 5.31 -10.50 3.55
CA ASN A 180 6.24 -9.62 4.26
C ASN A 180 7.34 -9.04 3.35
N GLY A 181 6.97 -8.60 2.16
CA GLY A 181 7.93 -8.08 1.17
C GLY A 181 8.64 -9.14 0.33
N VAL A 182 8.48 -10.43 0.60
CA VAL A 182 9.23 -11.49 -0.10
C VAL A 182 8.35 -12.17 -1.15
N PRO A 183 8.74 -12.21 -2.44
CA PRO A 183 8.00 -12.94 -3.45
C PRO A 183 8.11 -14.45 -3.21
N LYS A 184 6.97 -15.14 -3.24
CA LYS A 184 6.92 -16.60 -2.98
C LYS A 184 6.19 -17.39 -4.06
N VAL A 185 5.12 -16.81 -4.60
CA VAL A 185 4.24 -17.51 -5.54
C VAL A 185 3.91 -16.62 -6.71
N ILE A 186 3.98 -17.18 -7.91
CA ILE A 186 3.67 -16.50 -9.15
C ILE A 186 2.49 -17.21 -9.77
N LEU A 187 1.42 -16.47 -10.04
CA LEU A 187 0.27 -16.98 -10.78
C LEU A 187 0.35 -16.41 -12.20
N VAL A 188 0.38 -17.29 -13.18
CA VAL A 188 0.33 -16.95 -14.61
C VAL A 188 -1.08 -17.20 -15.11
N CYS A 189 -1.74 -16.16 -15.61
CA CYS A 189 -3.06 -16.25 -16.23
C CYS A 189 -2.94 -16.10 -17.76
N ARG A 190 -3.50 -17.04 -18.52
CA ARG A 190 -3.52 -17.03 -20.00
C ARG A 190 -4.89 -17.37 -20.56
N ASP A 191 -5.07 -17.19 -21.86
CA ASP A 191 -6.24 -17.64 -22.63
C ASP A 191 -7.60 -17.07 -22.17
N ARG A 192 -7.61 -15.90 -21.50
CA ARG A 192 -8.81 -15.26 -20.95
C ARG A 192 -9.84 -14.97 -22.04
N PHE A 193 -9.39 -14.65 -23.25
CA PHE A 193 -10.25 -14.29 -24.37
C PHE A 193 -10.39 -15.39 -25.43
N ARG A 194 -9.82 -16.58 -25.20
CA ARG A 194 -9.99 -17.74 -26.09
C ARG A 194 -11.23 -18.55 -25.73
N ASP A 195 -11.75 -19.28 -26.70
CA ASP A 195 -12.89 -20.19 -26.52
C ASP A 195 -12.58 -21.34 -25.54
N THR A 196 -11.29 -21.69 -25.39
CA THR A 196 -10.80 -22.67 -24.41
C THR A 196 -10.96 -22.21 -22.96
N GLY A 197 -11.11 -20.91 -22.73
CA GLY A 197 -11.24 -20.31 -21.41
C GLY A 197 -9.90 -20.07 -20.70
N LEU A 198 -9.98 -19.30 -19.62
CA LEU A 198 -8.85 -18.90 -18.78
C LEU A 198 -8.12 -20.11 -18.19
N THR A 199 -6.80 -20.13 -18.34
CA THR A 199 -5.90 -21.06 -17.64
C THR A 199 -5.14 -20.33 -16.53
N GLU A 200 -4.90 -21.02 -15.42
CA GLU A 200 -4.17 -20.49 -14.26
C GLU A 200 -3.11 -21.49 -13.81
N ASP A 201 -1.85 -21.09 -13.91
CA ASP A 201 -0.70 -21.88 -13.46
C ASP A 201 0.05 -21.18 -12.33
N PHE A 202 0.38 -21.93 -11.29
CA PHE A 202 1.12 -21.41 -10.15
C PHE A 202 2.56 -21.91 -10.20
N PHE A 203 3.50 -21.03 -9.88
CA PHE A 203 4.93 -21.30 -9.81
C PHE A 203 5.48 -20.75 -8.50
N ASP A 204 6.59 -21.28 -8.01
CA ASP A 204 7.40 -20.61 -7.00
C ASP A 204 8.30 -19.53 -7.61
N SER A 205 9.06 -18.83 -6.77
CA SER A 205 10.01 -17.79 -7.19
C SER A 205 11.15 -18.30 -8.07
N GLU A 206 11.39 -19.62 -8.10
CA GLU A 206 12.42 -20.26 -8.93
C GLU A 206 11.85 -20.78 -10.27
N TRP A 207 10.60 -20.44 -10.58
CA TRP A 207 9.86 -20.89 -11.76
C TRP A 207 9.55 -22.41 -11.77
N LYS A 208 9.50 -23.05 -10.61
CA LYS A 208 9.02 -24.42 -10.52
C LYS A 208 7.50 -24.44 -10.47
N HIS A 209 6.87 -25.18 -11.38
CA HIS A 209 5.41 -25.35 -11.39
C HIS A 209 4.93 -26.02 -10.10
N LEU A 210 3.84 -25.50 -9.55
CA LEU A 210 3.20 -25.97 -8.33
C LEU A 210 1.90 -26.68 -8.72
N ASP A 211 1.71 -27.90 -8.19
CA ASP A 211 0.48 -28.67 -8.37
C ASP A 211 -0.65 -28.10 -7.51
N VAL A 212 -1.13 -26.92 -7.90
CA VAL A 212 -2.22 -26.19 -7.28
C VAL A 212 -3.03 -25.44 -8.34
N ARG A 213 -4.33 -25.34 -8.11
CA ARG A 213 -5.25 -24.58 -8.97
C ARG A 213 -6.39 -23.95 -8.19
N ARG A 214 -7.14 -23.07 -8.86
CA ARG A 214 -8.45 -22.59 -8.36
C ARG A 214 -9.59 -23.44 -8.94
N PRO A 215 -10.70 -23.62 -8.21
CA PRO A 215 -11.88 -24.28 -8.76
C PRO A 215 -12.38 -23.59 -10.02
N GLY A 216 -12.59 -24.39 -11.08
CA GLY A 216 -13.12 -23.90 -12.36
C GLY A 216 -12.08 -23.29 -13.31
N HIS A 217 -10.82 -23.12 -12.89
CA HIS A 217 -9.73 -22.66 -13.74
C HIS A 217 -8.68 -23.78 -13.86
N PRO A 218 -8.59 -24.45 -15.02
CA PRO A 218 -7.60 -25.50 -15.23
C PRO A 218 -6.18 -24.92 -15.36
N ASN A 219 -5.18 -25.75 -15.07
CA ASN A 219 -3.81 -25.51 -15.52
C ASN A 219 -3.76 -25.58 -17.05
N ALA A 220 -2.81 -24.88 -17.66
CA ALA A 220 -2.66 -24.95 -19.10
C ALA A 220 -2.17 -26.33 -19.55
N PRO A 221 -2.55 -26.78 -20.77
CA PRO A 221 -2.08 -28.04 -21.32
C PRO A 221 -0.56 -28.03 -21.64
N ILE A 222 -0.01 -26.84 -21.87
CA ILE A 222 1.41 -26.61 -22.14
C ILE A 222 1.87 -25.47 -21.22
N LEU A 223 2.90 -25.73 -20.41
CA LEU A 223 3.44 -24.74 -19.49
C LEU A 223 4.14 -23.62 -20.27
N GLU A 224 4.04 -22.40 -19.73
CA GLU A 224 4.78 -21.25 -20.23
C GLU A 224 6.27 -21.42 -19.89
N ASP A 225 7.13 -21.07 -20.84
CA ASP A 225 8.56 -20.94 -20.57
C ASP A 225 8.83 -19.86 -19.53
N LYS A 226 9.97 -19.96 -18.83
CA LYS A 226 10.39 -18.92 -17.88
C LYS A 226 10.57 -17.60 -18.64
N PRO A 227 9.85 -16.52 -18.30
CA PRO A 227 10.06 -15.23 -18.94
C PRO A 227 11.46 -14.71 -18.58
N GLU A 228 12.15 -14.13 -19.55
CA GLU A 228 13.49 -13.55 -19.35
C GLU A 228 13.47 -12.46 -18.27
N GLU A 229 12.34 -11.75 -18.14
CA GLU A 229 12.17 -10.66 -17.18
C GLU A 229 11.71 -11.12 -15.78
N LEU A 230 11.69 -12.43 -15.49
CA LEU A 230 11.22 -12.95 -14.20
C LEU A 230 11.90 -12.25 -13.02
N ASP A 231 13.24 -12.26 -13.01
CA ASP A 231 14.03 -11.73 -11.90
C ASP A 231 13.73 -10.23 -11.70
N LYS A 232 13.45 -9.52 -12.79
CA LYS A 232 13.05 -8.11 -12.74
C LYS A 232 11.66 -7.95 -12.13
N MET A 233 10.68 -8.77 -12.51
CA MET A 233 9.35 -8.77 -11.91
C MET A 233 9.42 -9.05 -10.39
N LEU A 234 10.26 -10.00 -9.97
CA LEU A 234 10.47 -10.33 -8.56
C LEU A 234 11.07 -9.15 -7.80
N GLU A 235 12.15 -8.53 -8.30
CA GLU A 235 12.79 -7.34 -7.71
C GLU A 235 11.78 -6.19 -7.49
N LEU A 236 11.01 -5.86 -8.53
CA LEU A 236 10.03 -4.78 -8.48
C LEU A 236 8.90 -5.09 -7.49
N SER A 237 8.45 -6.35 -7.45
CA SER A 237 7.40 -6.81 -6.53
C SER A 237 7.84 -6.74 -5.06
N GLU A 238 9.09 -7.09 -4.75
CA GLU A 238 9.66 -6.99 -3.41
C GLU A 238 9.70 -5.53 -2.95
N ARG A 239 10.17 -4.62 -3.81
CA ARG A 239 10.21 -3.18 -3.52
C ARG A 239 8.83 -2.59 -3.23
N LEU A 240 7.82 -3.00 -3.98
CA LEU A 240 6.43 -2.54 -3.78
C LEU A 240 5.80 -3.09 -2.50
N SER A 241 6.17 -4.30 -2.10
CA SER A 241 5.51 -5.04 -1.01
C SER A 241 6.23 -4.96 0.35
N LYS A 242 7.43 -4.37 0.41
CA LYS A 242 8.35 -4.35 1.58
C LYS A 242 7.72 -4.04 2.95
N SER A 243 6.68 -3.22 3.01
CA SER A 243 6.04 -2.79 4.26
C SER A 243 4.65 -3.38 4.48
N TYR A 244 4.29 -4.42 3.74
CA TYR A 244 2.96 -5.02 3.78
C TYR A 244 3.04 -6.51 4.14
N PRO A 245 2.12 -6.99 5.00
CA PRO A 245 2.07 -8.40 5.39
C PRO A 245 1.83 -9.31 4.17
N PHE A 246 1.01 -8.85 3.25
CA PHE A 246 0.73 -9.50 1.99
C PHE A 246 0.44 -8.46 0.91
N MET A 247 0.98 -8.66 -0.29
CA MET A 247 0.63 -7.88 -1.47
C MET A 247 0.83 -8.72 -2.72
N ARG A 248 -0.18 -8.76 -3.59
CA ARG A 248 -0.04 -9.25 -4.96
C ARG A 248 0.22 -8.09 -5.90
N THR A 249 1.22 -8.22 -6.75
CA THR A 249 1.53 -7.26 -7.81
C THR A 249 1.47 -7.97 -9.16
N ASP A 250 0.77 -7.35 -10.09
CA ASP A 250 0.56 -7.91 -11.42
C ASP A 250 1.45 -7.19 -12.43
N PHE A 251 2.04 -7.95 -13.34
CA PHE A 251 2.93 -7.47 -14.38
C PHE A 251 2.60 -8.07 -15.73
N TYR A 252 2.98 -7.34 -16.77
CA TYR A 252 3.05 -7.80 -18.15
C TYR A 252 4.50 -7.79 -18.60
N SER A 253 4.90 -8.78 -19.39
CA SER A 253 6.16 -8.75 -20.13
C SER A 253 5.89 -8.64 -21.62
N VAL A 254 6.42 -7.58 -22.25
CA VAL A 254 6.25 -7.35 -23.69
C VAL A 254 7.55 -6.80 -24.28
N GLY A 255 8.14 -7.56 -25.20
CA GLY A 255 9.30 -7.15 -25.99
C GLY A 255 10.51 -6.79 -25.14
N GLY A 256 10.89 -7.64 -24.18
CA GLY A 256 12.05 -7.40 -23.31
C GLY A 256 11.76 -6.49 -22.10
N LYS A 257 10.50 -6.06 -21.92
CA LYS A 257 10.15 -4.99 -20.97
C LYS A 257 8.99 -5.36 -20.06
N VAL A 258 9.19 -5.10 -18.77
CA VAL A 258 8.18 -5.25 -17.71
C VAL A 258 7.29 -4.01 -17.63
N TYR A 259 5.98 -4.24 -17.50
CA TYR A 259 4.99 -3.21 -17.21
C TYR A 259 4.16 -3.59 -15.99
N PHE A 260 3.96 -2.63 -15.09
CA PHE A 260 3.05 -2.76 -13.95
C PHE A 260 1.58 -2.78 -14.41
N GLY A 261 0.83 -3.76 -13.91
CA GLY A 261 -0.60 -3.92 -14.13
C GLY A 261 -1.45 -3.38 -12.99
N GLU A 262 -1.43 -4.03 -11.83
CA GLU A 262 -2.20 -3.63 -10.65
C GLU A 262 -1.58 -4.12 -9.32
N ILE A 263 -1.96 -3.46 -8.22
CA ILE A 263 -1.78 -3.97 -6.85
C ILE A 263 -3.09 -4.60 -6.40
N THR A 264 -3.04 -5.81 -5.83
CA THR A 264 -4.17 -6.46 -5.19
C THR A 264 -3.82 -6.92 -3.79
N LEU A 265 -4.55 -6.39 -2.80
CA LEU A 265 -4.35 -6.70 -1.39
C LEU A 265 -5.15 -7.93 -0.94
N TYR A 266 -6.30 -8.21 -1.58
CA TYR A 266 -7.18 -9.32 -1.22
C TYR A 266 -7.57 -10.14 -2.47
N PRO A 267 -6.64 -10.93 -3.04
CA PRO A 267 -6.89 -11.71 -4.24
C PRO A 267 -8.14 -12.58 -4.10
N ALA A 268 -8.95 -12.61 -5.16
CA ALA A 268 -10.23 -13.31 -5.20
C ALA A 268 -11.17 -12.95 -4.03
N SER A 269 -11.05 -11.74 -3.47
CA SER A 269 -11.82 -11.26 -2.31
C SER A 269 -11.66 -12.15 -1.06
N ALA A 270 -10.57 -12.93 -0.96
CA ALA A 270 -10.37 -13.96 0.07
C ALA A 270 -11.51 -14.99 0.15
N ALA A 271 -12.12 -15.31 -1.00
CA ALA A 271 -13.36 -16.08 -1.09
C ALA A 271 -13.33 -17.15 -2.19
N VAL A 272 -12.14 -17.62 -2.56
CA VAL A 272 -11.94 -18.72 -3.51
C VAL A 272 -10.89 -19.67 -2.95
N PRO A 273 -11.20 -20.96 -2.74
CA PRO A 273 -10.25 -21.92 -2.20
C PRO A 273 -9.18 -22.31 -3.23
N PHE A 274 -8.14 -22.96 -2.74
CA PHE A 274 -7.16 -23.66 -3.56
C PHE A 274 -7.49 -25.16 -3.61
N VAL A 275 -7.02 -25.83 -4.67
CA VAL A 275 -7.04 -27.29 -4.80
C VAL A 275 -5.61 -27.74 -5.03
N PRO A 276 -4.99 -28.50 -4.10
CA PRO A 276 -5.54 -28.96 -2.82
C PRO A 276 -5.70 -27.85 -1.76
N GLU A 277 -6.59 -28.06 -0.78
CA GLU A 277 -6.85 -27.09 0.31
C GLU A 277 -5.59 -26.83 1.17
N SER A 278 -4.69 -27.81 1.29
CA SER A 278 -3.43 -27.69 2.04
C SER A 278 -2.55 -26.52 1.60
N PHE A 279 -2.72 -26.02 0.37
CA PHE A 279 -2.01 -24.85 -0.12
C PHE A 279 -2.46 -23.56 0.60
N ASP A 280 -3.73 -23.47 1.01
CA ASP A 280 -4.23 -22.35 1.80
C ASP A 280 -3.53 -22.26 3.16
N ASP A 281 -3.28 -23.41 3.79
CA ASP A 281 -2.55 -23.49 5.06
C ASP A 281 -1.05 -23.21 4.89
N LEU A 282 -0.45 -23.67 3.78
CA LEU A 282 0.96 -23.42 3.47
C LEU A 282 1.22 -21.92 3.31
N LEU A 283 0.43 -21.24 2.47
CA LEU A 283 0.52 -19.78 2.32
C LEU A 283 0.16 -19.02 3.59
N GLY A 284 -0.72 -19.59 4.42
CA GLY A 284 -1.06 -19.04 5.73
C GLY A 284 0.16 -18.91 6.64
N LYS A 285 1.15 -19.81 6.56
CA LYS A 285 2.35 -19.79 7.41
C LYS A 285 3.34 -18.69 7.06
N GLU A 286 3.27 -18.13 5.85
CA GLU A 286 4.26 -17.15 5.36
C GLU A 286 4.15 -15.77 6.02
N PHE A 287 3.05 -15.46 6.71
CA PHE A 287 2.84 -14.14 7.33
C PHE A 287 1.85 -14.19 8.51
N ASN A 288 1.88 -13.18 9.38
CA ASN A 288 0.97 -13.06 10.51
C ASN A 288 0.25 -11.71 10.49
N VAL A 289 -1.00 -11.69 10.97
CA VAL A 289 -1.86 -10.50 10.92
C VAL A 289 -2.19 -9.92 12.29
N THR A 290 -1.90 -10.65 13.37
CA THR A 290 -2.24 -10.27 14.76
C THR A 290 -1.36 -9.18 15.35
N ASN A 291 -0.26 -8.81 14.68
CA ASN A 291 0.66 -7.74 15.12
C ASN A 291 0.51 -6.45 14.31
N LEU A 292 -0.50 -6.36 13.46
CA LEU A 292 -0.70 -5.20 12.60
C LEU A 292 -1.50 -4.15 13.36
N MET A 293 -0.84 -3.04 13.68
CA MET A 293 -1.53 -1.79 13.98
C MET A 293 -2.37 -1.46 12.73
N GLY A 294 -3.69 -1.33 12.87
CA GLY A 294 -4.59 -0.96 11.78
C GLY A 294 -5.29 0.37 12.12
N GLY A 295 -5.47 1.24 11.12
CA GLY A 295 -6.28 2.46 11.23
C GLY A 295 -5.49 3.77 11.24
N GLY A 296 -5.84 4.69 10.35
CA GLY A 296 -5.18 5.99 10.22
C GLY A 296 -5.91 6.97 9.28
N LYS A 297 -5.47 8.24 9.23
CA LYS A 297 -5.95 9.26 8.29
C LYS A 297 -4.81 9.73 7.41
N ILE A 298 -5.08 9.90 6.11
CA ILE A 298 -4.15 10.59 5.20
C ILE A 298 -4.50 12.07 5.17
N LEU A 299 -3.51 12.91 5.48
CA LEU A 299 -3.53 14.33 5.19
C LEU A 299 -2.71 14.56 3.92
N THR A 300 -3.35 15.08 2.88
CA THR A 300 -2.66 15.46 1.64
C THR A 300 -2.55 16.98 1.58
N PHE A 301 -1.33 17.49 1.49
CA PHE A 301 -1.06 18.91 1.25
C PHE A 301 -0.08 19.05 0.09
N ARG A 302 -0.54 19.66 -1.00
CA ARG A 302 0.19 19.73 -2.29
C ARG A 302 0.62 18.33 -2.76
N ASN A 303 1.93 18.10 -2.90
CA ASN A 303 2.54 16.86 -3.38
C ASN A 303 3.03 15.95 -2.24
N ILE A 304 2.62 16.21 -1.00
CA ILE A 304 3.01 15.42 0.17
C ILE A 304 1.76 14.79 0.79
N SER A 305 1.80 13.47 0.98
CA SER A 305 0.78 12.72 1.72
C SER A 305 1.40 12.21 3.02
N ILE A 306 0.77 12.56 4.14
CA ILE A 306 1.14 12.13 5.49
C ILE A 306 0.11 11.11 5.96
N LEU A 307 0.54 9.89 6.27
CA LEU A 307 -0.28 8.87 6.92
C LEU A 307 -0.12 9.03 8.44
N ILE A 308 -1.20 9.37 9.13
CA ILE A 308 -1.28 9.40 10.59
C ILE A 308 -1.95 8.10 11.02
N GLN A 309 -1.26 7.28 11.80
CA GLN A 309 -1.78 6.02 12.30
C GLN A 309 -1.90 6.07 13.82
N LEU A 310 -3.01 5.56 14.38
CA LEU A 310 -3.12 5.35 15.81
C LEU A 310 -2.50 3.99 16.13
N ALA A 311 -1.47 3.99 16.98
CA ALA A 311 -0.91 2.77 17.55
C ALA A 311 -1.67 2.44 18.84
N ASP A 312 -2.24 1.24 18.94
CA ASP A 312 -2.66 0.72 20.24
C ASP A 312 -1.39 0.38 21.03
N SER A 313 -1.03 1.25 21.99
CA SER A 313 0.07 1.01 22.91
C SER A 313 -0.39 0.05 24.02
N SER A 314 -0.60 -1.21 23.68
CA SER A 314 -0.89 -2.26 24.67
C SER A 314 0.32 -3.16 24.92
N THR A 315 1.53 -2.60 24.96
CA THR A 315 2.70 -3.27 25.52
C THR A 315 3.74 -2.26 26.03
N ALA A 316 4.23 -2.53 27.23
CA ALA A 316 5.29 -1.86 27.99
C ALA A 316 4.86 -0.66 28.85
N ASP A 317 4.69 -0.98 30.14
CA ASP A 317 4.73 -0.10 31.31
C ASP A 317 6.13 0.51 31.56
N ASN A 318 6.85 0.84 30.48
CA ASN A 318 8.09 1.60 30.51
C ASN A 318 7.84 2.92 29.80
N SER A 319 8.11 4.04 30.48
CA SER A 319 7.99 5.37 29.88
C SER A 319 8.74 5.42 28.54
N ILE A 320 8.01 5.64 27.45
CA ILE A 320 8.59 5.79 26.11
C ILE A 320 9.38 7.10 26.10
N ASN A 321 10.66 7.05 25.73
CA ASN A 321 11.49 8.23 25.57
C ASN A 321 11.00 9.06 24.38
N ASP A 322 10.92 10.38 24.57
CA ASP A 322 10.57 11.35 23.53
C ASP A 322 11.87 11.99 23.00
N TYR A 323 12.16 11.74 21.72
CA TYR A 323 13.37 12.21 21.04
C TYR A 323 13.05 13.45 20.20
N LYS A 324 13.53 14.62 20.65
CA LYS A 324 13.26 15.91 20.01
C LYS A 324 14.46 16.40 19.25
N PHE A 325 14.42 16.33 17.92
CA PHE A 325 15.53 16.70 17.04
C PHE A 325 15.46 18.18 16.65
N PHE A 326 16.49 18.94 17.02
CA PHE A 326 16.58 20.36 16.69
C PHE A 326 17.29 20.54 15.35
N CYS A 327 16.52 20.97 14.36
CA CYS A 327 16.99 21.15 12.99
C CYS A 327 17.21 22.64 12.68
N PHE A 328 18.39 22.96 12.18
CA PHE A 328 18.77 24.30 11.74
C PHE A 328 19.17 24.25 10.27
N ASN A 329 18.54 25.09 9.45
CA ASN A 329 18.75 25.15 8.00
C ASN A 329 18.64 23.76 7.34
N GLY A 330 17.60 23.01 7.71
CA GLY A 330 17.34 21.67 7.20
C GLY A 330 18.25 20.55 7.73
N ARG A 331 19.12 20.81 8.70
CA ARG A 331 19.98 19.77 9.30
C ARG A 331 19.81 19.64 10.80
N VAL A 332 19.79 18.41 11.30
CA VAL A 332 19.84 18.12 12.73
C VAL A 332 21.17 18.61 13.30
N LYS A 333 21.14 19.33 14.43
CA LYS A 333 22.34 19.77 15.15
C LYS A 333 22.53 19.02 16.47
N PHE A 334 21.45 18.85 17.22
CA PHE A 334 21.41 18.11 18.48
C PHE A 334 19.98 17.59 18.70
N MET A 335 19.81 16.78 19.73
CA MET A 335 18.51 16.32 20.19
C MET A 335 18.37 16.49 21.69
N LYS A 336 17.12 16.55 22.14
CA LYS A 336 16.72 16.41 23.54
C LYS A 336 16.05 15.05 23.72
N VAL A 337 16.34 14.37 24.82
CA VAL A 337 15.61 13.17 25.26
C VAL A 337 14.90 13.53 26.55
N ASP A 338 13.57 13.54 26.52
CA ASP A 338 12.76 13.67 27.73
C ASP A 338 12.70 12.33 28.47
N LEU A 339 12.92 12.39 29.77
CA LEU A 339 13.00 11.26 30.69
C LEU A 339 11.92 11.40 31.75
N ASP A 340 11.38 10.27 32.21
CA ASP A 340 10.56 10.17 33.42
C ASP A 340 9.36 11.16 33.43
N ARG A 341 8.77 11.42 32.25
CA ARG A 341 7.70 12.43 32.06
C ARG A 341 6.46 12.24 32.92
N SER A 342 6.20 11.00 33.34
CA SER A 342 5.06 10.64 34.20
C SER A 342 5.35 10.82 35.70
N THR A 343 6.60 11.09 36.08
CA THR A 343 7.04 11.23 37.46
C THR A 343 7.81 12.54 37.65
N GLU A 344 9.14 12.51 37.54
CA GLU A 344 10.00 13.70 37.63
C GLU A 344 10.61 13.99 36.26
N HIS A 345 9.94 14.86 35.49
CA HIS A 345 10.35 15.13 34.11
C HIS A 345 11.73 15.79 34.07
N ARG A 346 12.69 15.05 33.51
CA ARG A 346 14.08 15.47 33.28
C ARG A 346 14.41 15.44 31.80
N ALA A 347 15.45 16.14 31.38
CA ALA A 347 15.85 16.09 29.98
C ALA A 347 17.36 16.24 29.76
N ASN A 348 17.90 15.34 28.96
CA ASN A 348 19.30 15.37 28.54
C ASN A 348 19.43 15.74 27.07
N TYR A 349 20.49 16.47 26.74
CA TYR A 349 20.80 16.88 25.37
C TYR A 349 21.95 16.06 24.80
N TYR A 350 21.89 15.73 23.52
CA TYR A 350 22.90 14.91 22.84
C TYR A 350 23.27 15.49 21.47
N ASP A 351 24.53 15.32 21.08
CA ASP A 351 25.03 15.67 19.75
C ASP A 351 24.55 14.68 18.68
N ARG A 352 24.91 14.92 17.41
CA ARG A 352 24.56 14.03 16.29
C ARG A 352 25.10 12.61 16.40
N ASP A 353 26.14 12.39 17.18
CA ASP A 353 26.73 11.07 17.38
C ASP A 353 26.12 10.35 18.60
N PHE A 354 25.17 10.99 19.28
CA PHE A 354 24.54 10.59 20.53
C PHE A 354 25.48 10.69 21.75
N ARG A 355 26.42 11.65 21.73
CA ARG A 355 27.23 12.01 22.90
C ARG A 355 26.51 13.05 23.74
N LEU A 356 26.53 12.88 25.05
CA LEU A 356 25.88 13.78 26.00
C LEU A 356 26.50 15.19 25.92
N LEU A 357 25.64 16.20 25.93
CA LEU A 357 26.00 17.61 25.99
C LEU A 357 25.80 18.13 27.41
N GLU A 358 26.79 18.81 27.98
CA GLU A 358 26.78 19.31 29.36
C GLU A 358 25.99 20.63 29.52
N PHE A 359 24.76 20.65 29.01
CA PHE A 359 23.77 21.69 29.28
C PHE A 359 22.37 21.08 29.26
N GLY A 360 21.38 21.80 29.78
CA GLY A 360 19.99 21.38 29.76
C GLY A 360 19.05 22.55 29.95
N GLU A 361 17.77 22.27 30.16
CA GLU A 361 16.75 23.28 30.45
C GLU A 361 16.57 23.45 31.97
N VAL A 362 16.26 24.66 32.43
CA VAL A 362 15.99 24.92 33.85
C VAL A 362 14.66 24.29 34.28
N GLU A 363 13.68 24.28 33.39
CA GLU A 363 12.33 23.73 33.64
C GLU A 363 12.35 22.19 33.75
N TYR A 364 13.23 21.54 33.00
CA TYR A 364 13.43 20.10 33.00
C TYR A 364 14.92 19.80 33.23
N PRO A 365 15.40 19.88 34.49
CA PRO A 365 16.81 19.83 34.80
C PRO A 365 17.46 18.53 34.31
N PRO A 366 18.67 18.58 33.73
CA PRO A 366 19.35 17.41 33.22
C PRO A 366 19.80 16.49 34.35
N ASP A 367 19.86 15.19 34.07
CA ASP A 367 20.52 14.19 34.89
C ASP A 367 21.66 13.56 34.08
N PHE A 368 22.85 14.15 34.18
CA PHE A 368 24.01 13.70 33.42
C PHE A 368 24.53 12.32 33.84
N ALA A 369 24.15 11.82 35.02
CA ALA A 369 24.48 10.47 35.45
C ALA A 369 23.54 9.42 34.84
N ARG A 370 22.38 9.83 34.31
CA ARG A 370 21.42 8.95 33.65
C ARG A 370 22.01 8.36 32.37
N LYS A 371 22.12 7.04 32.35
CA LYS A 371 22.45 6.28 31.13
C LYS A 371 21.19 6.14 30.28
N VAL A 372 21.26 6.66 29.05
CA VAL A 372 20.22 6.51 28.02
C VAL A 372 20.84 5.75 26.87
N ASP A 373 20.24 4.64 26.49
CA ASP A 373 20.70 3.86 25.35
C ASP A 373 20.35 4.57 24.04
N LYS A 374 21.25 4.47 23.06
CA LYS A 374 21.03 4.99 21.71
C LYS A 374 19.90 4.20 21.04
N PRO A 375 18.84 4.85 20.54
CA PRO A 375 17.72 4.14 19.92
C PRO A 375 18.18 3.39 18.66
N ALA A 376 17.59 2.21 18.40
CA ALA A 376 17.96 1.38 17.25
C ALA A 376 17.72 2.11 15.92
N CYS A 377 16.69 2.94 15.86
CA CYS A 377 16.29 3.72 14.70
C CYS A 377 16.90 5.13 14.65
N PHE A 378 17.91 5.42 15.47
CA PHE A 378 18.49 6.76 15.60
C PHE A 378 18.85 7.42 14.26
N LYS A 379 19.54 6.67 13.39
CA LYS A 379 19.94 7.15 12.06
C LYS A 379 18.72 7.50 11.21
N SER A 380 17.70 6.65 11.22
CA SER A 380 16.45 6.87 10.49
C SER A 380 15.71 8.13 10.99
N MET A 381 15.69 8.36 12.31
CA MET A 381 15.09 9.58 12.88
C MET A 381 15.80 10.85 12.40
N ILE A 382 17.14 10.85 12.33
CA ILE A 382 17.90 11.98 11.76
C ILE A 382 17.50 12.20 10.29
N GLU A 383 17.49 11.15 9.48
CA GLU A 383 17.14 11.27 8.04
C GLU A 383 15.71 11.80 7.84
N LEU A 384 14.75 11.35 8.67
CA LEU A 384 13.37 11.82 8.63
C LEU A 384 13.24 13.27 9.09
N ALA A 385 13.90 13.66 10.19
CA ALA A 385 13.94 15.03 10.69
C ALA A 385 14.47 16.00 9.61
N GLU A 386 15.58 15.65 8.95
CA GLU A 386 16.18 16.48 7.90
C GLU A 386 15.30 16.56 6.64
N LYS A 387 14.61 15.47 6.27
CA LYS A 387 13.63 15.49 5.17
C LYS A 387 12.49 16.47 5.45
N ILE A 388 11.96 16.47 6.67
CA ILE A 388 10.94 17.41 7.13
C ILE A 388 11.49 18.84 7.13
N ALA A 389 12.70 19.02 7.64
CA ALA A 389 13.32 20.33 7.82
C ALA A 389 13.93 20.95 6.54
N ARG A 390 14.02 20.23 5.41
CA ARG A 390 14.81 20.57 4.19
C ARG A 390 14.70 22.01 3.67
N LYS A 391 13.62 22.73 3.98
CA LYS A 391 13.39 24.14 3.58
C LYS A 391 13.06 25.07 4.75
N MET A 392 13.41 24.68 5.97
CA MET A 392 13.10 25.41 7.20
C MET A 392 14.39 25.95 7.81
N ARG A 393 14.36 27.22 8.23
CA ARG A 393 15.48 27.86 8.96
C ARG A 393 15.67 27.22 10.32
N PHE A 394 14.56 26.92 10.98
CA PHE A 394 14.52 26.19 12.24
C PHE A 394 13.24 25.38 12.34
N VAL A 395 13.35 24.18 12.89
CA VAL A 395 12.23 23.35 13.31
C VAL A 395 12.72 22.30 14.29
N ARG A 396 11.93 22.03 15.33
CA ARG A 396 12.09 20.84 16.17
C ARG A 396 11.15 19.75 15.67
N VAL A 397 11.66 18.54 15.50
CA VAL A 397 10.89 17.39 15.03
C VAL A 397 11.01 16.28 16.07
N ASP A 398 9.88 15.83 16.57
CA ASP A 398 9.82 14.88 17.67
C ASP A 398 9.47 13.48 17.17
N PHE A 399 10.13 12.47 17.73
CA PHE A 399 9.90 11.07 17.41
C PHE A 399 9.86 10.22 18.68
N TYR A 400 9.22 9.05 18.55
CA TYR A 400 9.29 7.95 19.50
C TYR A 400 9.88 6.72 18.81
N GLU A 401 10.51 5.85 19.60
CA GLU A 401 10.87 4.49 19.17
C GLU A 401 10.01 3.49 19.94
N ILE A 402 9.24 2.67 19.22
CA ILE A 402 8.47 1.55 19.78
C ILE A 402 8.76 0.33 18.93
N ASP A 403 9.17 -0.77 19.55
CA ASP A 403 9.50 -2.03 18.86
C ASP A 403 10.44 -1.85 17.65
N LYS A 404 11.45 -0.98 17.79
CA LYS A 404 12.41 -0.63 16.71
C LYS A 404 11.74 -0.05 15.45
N HIS A 405 10.64 0.68 15.64
CA HIS A 405 9.99 1.48 14.61
C HIS A 405 9.93 2.94 15.03
N VAL A 406 10.11 3.85 14.07
CA VAL A 406 10.02 5.30 14.29
C VAL A 406 8.57 5.75 14.20
N PHE A 407 8.08 6.42 15.24
CA PHE A 407 6.78 7.06 15.26
C PHE A 407 6.95 8.57 15.32
N PHE A 408 6.23 9.30 14.48
CA PHE A 408 6.20 10.76 14.50
C PHE A 408 5.44 11.27 15.73
N GLY A 409 6.01 12.24 16.45
CA GLY A 409 5.35 12.93 17.55
C GLY A 409 4.74 14.25 17.10
N GLU A 410 5.56 15.30 17.01
CA GLU A 410 5.13 16.64 16.63
C GLU A 410 6.20 17.43 15.86
N ILE A 411 5.77 18.54 15.27
CA ILE A 411 6.64 19.56 14.67
C ILE A 411 6.44 20.85 15.47
N THR A 412 7.53 21.42 15.98
CA THR A 412 7.47 22.63 16.81
C THR A 412 8.38 23.72 16.25
N PHE A 413 7.79 24.88 15.95
CA PHE A 413 8.51 26.04 15.43
C PHE A 413 9.05 26.96 16.54
N TYR A 414 8.41 26.97 17.71
CA TYR A 414 8.76 27.82 18.84
C TYR A 414 8.79 27.00 20.15
N PRO A 415 9.82 26.17 20.39
CA PRO A 415 9.96 25.42 21.63
C PRO A 415 9.89 26.34 22.85
N SER A 416 9.07 25.97 23.84
CA SER A 416 8.85 26.74 25.07
C SER A 416 8.50 28.22 24.82
N SER A 417 7.83 28.52 23.71
CA SER A 417 7.52 29.90 23.27
C SER A 417 8.74 30.83 23.20
N ALA A 418 9.94 30.28 22.96
CA ALA A 418 11.22 30.99 23.00
C ALA A 418 11.53 31.68 24.35
N ALA A 419 10.89 31.25 25.44
CA ALA A 419 11.10 31.76 26.79
C ALA A 419 11.80 30.75 27.72
N GLY A 420 12.12 29.56 27.20
CA GLY A 420 12.83 28.52 27.95
C GLY A 420 14.24 28.97 28.33
N ARG A 421 14.64 28.70 29.58
CA ARG A 421 15.99 29.01 30.08
C ARG A 421 16.86 27.77 30.05
N PHE A 422 18.12 27.93 29.64
CA PHE A 422 19.13 26.88 29.75
C PHE A 422 19.86 26.95 31.10
N THR A 423 20.36 25.80 31.57
CA THR A 423 21.16 25.70 32.81
C THR A 423 22.50 26.40 32.70
N VAL A 424 23.01 26.57 31.48
CA VAL A 424 24.25 27.28 31.16
C VAL A 424 23.91 28.59 30.45
N PRO A 425 24.25 29.77 31.02
CA PRO A 425 23.87 31.07 30.45
C PRO A 425 24.37 31.32 29.01
N THR A 426 25.51 30.73 28.63
CA THR A 426 26.07 30.88 27.28
C THR A 426 25.41 29.97 26.23
N ALA A 427 24.68 28.93 26.64
CA ALA A 427 24.09 27.96 25.71
C ALA A 427 23.07 28.59 24.77
N ASP A 428 22.27 29.54 25.26
CA ASP A 428 21.30 30.28 24.45
C ASP A 428 21.99 31.01 23.28
N LEU A 429 23.08 31.73 23.59
CA LEU A 429 23.87 32.45 22.59
C LEU A 429 24.54 31.51 21.58
N GLU A 430 25.12 30.40 22.04
CA GLU A 430 25.80 29.44 21.16
C GLU A 430 24.82 28.71 20.23
N ILE A 431 23.67 28.28 20.74
CA ILE A 431 22.60 27.67 19.94
C ILE A 431 22.04 28.70 18.95
N GLY A 432 21.86 29.95 19.39
CA GLY A 432 21.42 31.06 18.54
C GLY A 432 22.28 31.27 17.30
N LYS A 433 23.60 31.08 17.38
CA LYS A 433 24.53 31.18 16.23
C LYS A 433 24.25 30.17 15.12
N LEU A 434 23.54 29.07 15.41
CA LEU A 434 23.16 28.06 14.42
C LEU A 434 22.03 28.56 13.50
N LEU A 435 21.29 29.57 13.95
CA LEU A 435 20.21 30.20 13.20
C LEU A 435 20.77 31.37 12.39
N LYS A 436 20.67 31.28 11.06
CA LYS A 436 20.98 32.40 10.16
C LYS A 436 19.66 33.07 9.77
N LEU A 437 19.46 34.30 10.23
CA LEU A 437 18.25 35.09 9.97
C LEU A 437 18.23 35.70 8.57
#